data_AF-A0A8T2I7S8-F1
#
_entry.id   AF-A0A8T2I7S8-F1
#
_cell.length_a   1.000
_cell.length_b   1.000
_cell.length_c   1.000
_cell.angle_alpha   90.00
_cell.angle_beta   90.00
_cell.angle_gamma   90.00
#
_symmetry.space_group_name_H-M   'P 1'
#
loop_
_entity.id
_entity.type
_entity.pdbx_description
1 polymer ?
#
loop_
_entity_poly.entity_id
_entity_poly.type
_entity_poly.pdbx_seq_one_letter_code
_entity_poly.pdbx_strand_id
1 'polypeptide(L)'
;MHLPFQAVTCQLAGVKCELWSEEASIVFRNNVEKKPHVALVQTVQESTNSWDRKVVAYLVDTSLPDTDLWIHELMTEYLVQLSESV
;
A
#
# COMPACT_ATOMS: atom_id res chain seq x y z
N MET A 1 -3.58 -28.61 15.35
CA MET A 1 -2.73 -27.54 14.81
C MET A 1 -3.56 -26.27 14.74
N HIS A 2 -3.10 -25.15 15.30
CA HIS A 2 -3.82 -23.88 15.29
C HIS A 2 -3.07 -22.91 14.37
N LEU A 3 -3.72 -22.43 13.31
CA LEU A 3 -3.13 -21.44 12.40
C LEU A 3 -3.30 -20.04 13.01
N PRO A 4 -2.24 -19.21 13.07
CA PRO A 4 -2.43 -17.82 13.46
C PRO A 4 -3.27 -17.08 12.43
N PHE A 5 -3.86 -15.94 12.81
CA PHE A 5 -4.42 -15.02 11.83
C PHE A 5 -3.35 -14.63 10.82
N GLN A 6 -3.70 -14.71 9.53
CA GLN A 6 -2.75 -14.50 8.44
C GLN A 6 -2.76 -13.07 7.89
N ALA A 7 -3.85 -12.32 8.14
CA ALA A 7 -3.96 -10.95 7.69
C ALA A 7 -3.23 -10.01 8.65
N VAL A 8 -2.39 -9.14 8.10
CA VAL A 8 -1.68 -8.08 8.82
C VAL A 8 -2.12 -6.74 8.27
N THR A 9 -2.65 -5.88 9.14
CA THR A 9 -3.04 -4.52 8.77
C THR A 9 -1.79 -3.68 8.48
N CYS A 10 -1.78 -3.02 7.33
CA CYS A 10 -0.68 -2.17 6.90
C CYS A 10 -1.16 -0.87 6.27
N GLN A 11 -0.26 0.11 6.18
CA GLN A 11 -0.42 1.36 5.45
C GLN A 11 0.63 1.44 4.35
N LEU A 12 0.24 1.95 3.19
CA LEU A 12 1.14 2.16 2.07
C LEU A 12 2.12 3.30 2.41
N ALA A 13 3.41 3.00 2.37
CA ALA A 13 4.47 3.99 2.53
C ALA A 13 4.57 4.92 1.31
N GLY A 14 5.13 6.11 1.50
CA GLY A 14 5.56 6.98 0.40
C GLY A 14 4.46 7.81 -0.29
N VAL A 15 3.19 7.69 0.11
CA VAL A 15 2.09 8.52 -0.44
C VAL A 15 1.76 9.66 0.52
N LYS A 16 1.72 10.90 0.02
CA LYS A 16 1.38 12.11 0.80
C LYS A 16 -0.12 12.40 0.79
N CYS A 17 -0.93 11.43 1.21
CA CYS A 17 -2.39 11.58 1.25
C CYS A 17 -2.95 10.88 2.50
N GLU A 18 -3.55 11.67 3.40
CA GLU A 18 -4.12 11.16 4.65
C GLU A 18 -5.46 10.44 4.44
N LEU A 19 -6.24 10.89 3.45
CA LEU A 19 -7.59 10.41 3.15
C LEU A 19 -7.76 10.23 1.64
N TRP A 20 -8.04 8.99 1.24
CA TRP A 20 -8.24 8.67 -0.17
C TRP A 20 -9.68 8.90 -0.58
N SER A 21 -9.87 9.45 -1.79
CA SER A 21 -11.18 9.45 -2.43
C SER A 21 -11.61 8.03 -2.80
N GLU A 22 -12.88 7.86 -3.18
CA GLU A 22 -13.37 6.57 -3.67
C GLU A 22 -12.62 6.13 -4.95
N GLU A 23 -12.37 7.08 -5.85
CA GLU A 23 -11.65 6.85 -7.10
C GLU A 23 -10.20 6.42 -6.84
N ALA A 24 -9.49 7.11 -5.94
CA ALA A 24 -8.13 6.73 -5.53
C ALA A 24 -8.09 5.33 -4.91
N SER A 25 -9.11 4.99 -4.10
CA SER A 25 -9.24 3.66 -3.51
C SER A 25 -9.46 2.56 -4.55
N ILE A 26 -10.25 2.84 -5.60
CA ILE A 26 -10.45 1.93 -6.73
C ILE A 26 -9.16 1.74 -7.51
N VAL A 27 -8.41 2.82 -7.79
CA VAL A 27 -7.13 2.76 -8.51
C VAL A 27 -6.13 1.90 -7.74
N PHE A 28 -5.97 2.11 -6.43
CA PHE A 28 -5.09 1.26 -5.63
C PHE A 28 -5.52 -0.20 -5.67
N ARG A 29 -6.81 -0.47 -5.46
CA ARG A 29 -7.37 -1.83 -5.47
C ARG A 29 -7.06 -2.56 -6.78
N ASN A 30 -7.24 -1.90 -7.92
CA ASN A 30 -6.96 -2.45 -9.24
C ASN A 30 -5.48 -2.81 -9.45
N ASN A 31 -4.58 -2.11 -8.75
CA ASN A 31 -3.15 -2.38 -8.81
C ASN A 31 -2.73 -3.52 -7.87
N VAL A 32 -3.38 -3.68 -6.70
CA VAL A 32 -2.93 -4.63 -5.67
C VAL A 32 -3.71 -5.95 -5.59
N GLU A 33 -5.00 -5.97 -5.94
CA GLU A 33 -5.85 -7.13 -5.69
C GLU A 33 -5.49 -8.33 -6.58
N LYS A 34 -5.62 -9.54 -6.00
CA LYS A 34 -5.46 -10.83 -6.67
C LYS A 34 -4.09 -11.05 -7.33
N LYS A 35 -3.08 -10.28 -6.92
CA LYS A 35 -1.70 -10.39 -7.40
C LYS A 35 -0.73 -10.49 -6.22
N PRO A 36 0.28 -11.37 -6.28
CA PRO A 36 1.34 -11.38 -5.29
C PRO A 36 2.20 -10.12 -5.42
N HIS A 37 2.62 -9.57 -4.28
CA HIS A 37 3.52 -8.40 -4.22
C HIS A 37 4.65 -8.68 -3.24
N VAL A 38 5.78 -8.01 -3.45
CA VAL A 38 6.86 -7.93 -2.45
C VAL A 38 6.56 -6.74 -1.54
N ALA A 39 6.57 -6.97 -0.23
CA ALA A 39 6.39 -5.92 0.76
C ALA A 39 7.72 -5.59 1.45
N LEU A 40 8.12 -4.33 1.40
CA LEU A 40 9.27 -3.82 2.15
C LEU A 40 8.78 -3.01 3.34
N VAL A 41 8.98 -3.54 4.56
CA VAL A 41 8.60 -2.85 5.79
C VAL A 41 9.49 -1.63 6.00
N GLN A 42 8.88 -0.44 5.99
CA GLN A 42 9.56 0.82 6.26
C GLN A 42 9.64 1.06 7.77
N THR A 43 8.53 0.91 8.47
CA THR A 43 8.45 1.09 9.92
C THR A 43 7.28 0.32 10.51
N VAL A 44 7.33 0.09 11.81
CA VAL A 44 6.22 -0.45 12.60
C VAL A 44 5.78 0.63 13.58
N GLN A 45 4.53 1.07 13.47
CA GLN A 45 3.91 1.96 14.43
C GLN A 45 3.47 1.13 15.63
N GLU A 46 4.17 1.33 16.74
CA GLU A 46 3.86 0.66 18.01
C GLU A 46 2.56 1.19 18.62
N SER A 47 1.88 0.31 19.34
CA SER A 47 0.71 0.64 20.16
C SER A 47 0.69 -0.22 21.41
N THR A 48 0.10 0.33 22.47
CA THR A 48 -0.13 -0.37 23.75
C THR A 48 -0.92 -1.66 23.53
N ASN A 49 -1.89 -1.64 22.61
CA ASN A 49 -2.61 -2.85 22.19
C ASN A 49 -1.91 -3.46 20.98
N SER A 50 -1.65 -4.76 21.02
CA SER A 50 -0.99 -5.49 19.93
C SER A 50 -1.75 -5.40 18.60
N TRP A 51 -3.07 -5.29 18.65
CA TRP A 51 -3.97 -5.20 17.49
C TRP A 51 -3.99 -3.82 16.82
N ASP A 52 -3.58 -2.79 17.54
CA ASP A 52 -3.55 -1.41 17.04
C ASP A 52 -2.20 -1.08 16.37
N ARG A 53 -1.23 -2.01 16.44
CA ARG A 53 0.06 -1.88 15.76
C ARG A 53 -0.17 -1.88 14.25
N LYS A 54 0.51 -0.98 13.55
CA LYS A 54 0.39 -0.84 12.09
C LYS A 54 1.76 -0.96 11.44
N VAL A 55 1.85 -1.77 10.41
CA VAL A 55 3.03 -1.82 9.56
C VAL A 55 2.89 -0.75 8.49
N VAL A 56 3.92 0.07 8.29
CA VAL A 56 4.02 0.95 7.13
C VAL A 56 4.99 0.29 6.15
N ALA A 57 4.52 -0.02 4.96
CA ALA A 57 5.28 -0.81 3.99
C ALA A 57 5.15 -0.25 2.57
N TYR A 58 6.22 -0.39 1.80
CA TYR A 58 6.16 -0.27 0.35
C TYR A 58 5.66 -1.58 -0.24
N LEU A 59 4.87 -1.48 -1.31
CA LEU A 59 4.46 -2.61 -2.14
C LEU A 59 5.09 -2.47 -3.52
N VAL A 60 5.65 -3.59 -4.00
CA VAL A 60 6.33 -3.68 -5.28
C VAL A 60 5.78 -4.87 -6.05
N ASP A 61 5.32 -4.63 -7.28
CA ASP A 61 5.05 -5.69 -8.25
C ASP A 61 6.34 -5.99 -9.01
N THR A 62 6.84 -7.21 -8.84
CA THR A 62 8.10 -7.72 -9.41
C THR A 62 7.82 -8.79 -10.48
N SER A 63 6.59 -8.84 -11.00
CA SER A 63 6.16 -9.84 -11.98
C SER A 63 6.74 -9.61 -13.38
N LEU A 64 7.22 -8.40 -13.68
CA LEU A 64 7.89 -8.08 -14.94
C LEU A 64 9.40 -8.39 -14.82
N PRO A 65 10.02 -8.94 -15.87
CA PRO A 65 11.41 -9.43 -15.80
C PRO A 65 12.47 -8.34 -15.63
N ASP A 66 12.20 -7.12 -16.09
CA ASP A 66 13.21 -6.05 -16.20
C ASP A 66 12.90 -4.80 -15.36
N THR A 67 11.71 -4.73 -14.78
CA THR A 67 11.24 -3.53 -14.08
C THR A 67 10.34 -3.88 -12.90
N ASP A 68 10.63 -3.25 -11.78
CA ASP A 68 9.77 -3.27 -10.60
C ASP A 68 8.77 -2.11 -10.66
N LEU A 69 7.48 -2.39 -10.42
CA LEU A 69 6.46 -1.37 -10.32
C LEU A 69 6.18 -1.05 -8.86
N TRP A 70 6.52 0.17 -8.44
CA TRP A 70 6.31 0.64 -7.08
C TRP A 70 4.92 1.26 -6.93
N ILE A 71 4.07 0.63 -6.12
CA ILE A 71 2.66 1.05 -6.00
C ILE A 71 2.53 2.50 -5.49
N HIS A 72 3.44 2.93 -4.63
CA HIS A 72 3.41 4.29 -4.10
C HIS A 72 3.73 5.37 -5.15
N GLU A 73 4.53 5.06 -6.17
CA GLU A 73 4.84 5.99 -7.26
C GLU A 73 3.61 6.19 -8.15
N LEU A 74 2.96 5.08 -8.54
CA LEU A 74 1.70 5.10 -9.30
C LEU A 74 0.61 5.91 -8.58
N MET A 75 0.45 5.68 -7.28
CA MET A 75 -0.54 6.40 -6.48
C MET A 75 -0.20 7.88 -6.35
N THR A 76 1.08 8.22 -6.19
CA THR A 76 1.52 9.62 -6.10
C THR A 76 1.26 10.34 -7.42
N GLU A 77 1.61 9.74 -8.55
CA GLU A 77 1.35 10.30 -9.88
C GLU A 77 -0.15 10.54 -10.11
N TYR A 78 -0.99 9.55 -9.80
CA TYR A 78 -2.44 9.68 -9.91
C TYR A 78 -2.99 10.83 -9.05
N LEU A 79 -2.54 10.95 -7.81
CA LEU A 79 -3.01 11.98 -6.88
C LEU A 79 -2.54 13.38 -7.31
N VAL A 80 -1.34 13.51 -7.90
CA VAL A 80 -0.87 14.77 -8.48
C VAL A 80 -1.75 15.18 -9.66
N GLN A 81 -2.01 14.27 -10.59
CA GLN A 81 -2.88 14.55 -11.76
C GLN A 81 -4.31 14.94 -11.33
N LEU A 82 -4.83 14.29 -10.29
CA LEU A 82 -6.14 14.64 -9.73
C LEU A 82 -6.13 16.06 -9.15
N SER A 83 -5.06 16.46 -8.46
CA SER A 83 -4.94 17.80 -7.88
C SER A 83 -4.79 18.92 -8.92
N GLU A 84 -4.21 18.63 -10.09
CA GLU A 84 -4.05 19.58 -11.20
C GLU A 84 -5.34 19.76 -12.03
N SER A 85 -6.32 18.86 -11.84
CA SER A 85 -7.58 18.86 -12.56
C SER A 85 -8.70 19.62 -11.83
N VAL A 86 -8.39 20.26 -10.69
CA VAL A 86 -9.32 21.02 -9.83
C VAL A 86 -9.01 22.52 -9.86
#